data_AF-A0AAD1WBF5-F1
#
_entry.id   AF-A0AAD1WBF5-F1
#
_cell.length_a   1.000
_cell.length_b   1.000
_cell.length_c   1.000
_cell.angle_alpha   90.00
_cell.angle_beta   90.00
_cell.angle_gamma   90.00
#
_symmetry.space_group_name_H-M   'P 1'
#
loop_
_entity.id
_entity.type
_entity.pdbx_description
1 polymer ?
#
loop_
_entity_poly.entity_id
_entity_poly.type
_entity_poly.pdbx_seq_one_letter_code
_entity_poly.pdbx_strand_id
1 'polypeptide(L)'
;MKMSGRAVKLFVTVWVILSPVWAVVDSDDVITLDEQIYMVTQAQRNCQMGINAQIFGKQRDLMNGLGCPPEWDGLICWPRGAPNQLVSVPCPKHIYDFNHQGLAHRRCGESGTWIQVPELNRAWANYSECLMFNSPGKKLQDQNVFERLRVIYTVGYSASLAA
;
A
#
# COMPACT_ATOMS: atom_id res chain seq x y z
N MET A 1 -11.39 63.54 -4.88
CA MET A 1 -11.31 63.08 -6.28
C MET A 1 -12.33 61.97 -6.48
N LYS A 2 -13.31 62.18 -7.38
CA LYS A 2 -14.47 61.31 -7.57
C LYS A 2 -14.10 60.27 -8.64
N MET A 3 -13.77 59.05 -8.23
CA MET A 3 -13.44 57.99 -9.18
C MET A 3 -14.71 57.62 -9.96
N SER A 4 -14.64 57.78 -11.29
CA SER A 4 -15.70 57.49 -12.24
C SER A 4 -16.04 55.99 -12.24
N GLY A 5 -17.34 55.66 -12.14
CA GLY A 5 -17.85 54.28 -12.06
C GLY A 5 -17.50 53.36 -13.24
N ARG A 6 -16.94 53.90 -14.33
CA ARG A 6 -16.34 53.10 -15.41
C ARG A 6 -15.00 52.48 -15.04
N ALA A 7 -14.18 53.19 -14.25
CA ALA A 7 -12.90 52.67 -13.77
C ALA A 7 -13.10 51.55 -12.76
N VAL A 8 -14.08 51.70 -11.84
CA VAL A 8 -14.43 50.66 -10.86
C VAL A 8 -14.90 49.38 -11.55
N LYS A 9 -15.68 49.47 -12.62
CA LYS A 9 -16.09 48.30 -13.41
C LYS A 9 -14.92 47.60 -14.08
N LEU A 10 -13.97 48.35 -14.67
CA LEU A 10 -12.75 47.80 -15.28
C LEU A 10 -11.87 47.07 -14.26
N PHE A 11 -11.67 47.65 -13.07
CA PHE A 11 -10.90 47.02 -12.00
C PHE A 11 -11.55 45.73 -11.50
N VAL A 12 -12.87 45.71 -11.31
CA VAL A 12 -13.61 44.50 -10.88
C VAL A 12 -13.57 43.41 -11.95
N THR A 13 -13.72 43.76 -13.23
CA THR A 13 -13.61 42.77 -14.32
C THR A 13 -12.20 42.22 -14.47
N VAL A 14 -11.16 43.04 -14.28
CA VAL A 14 -9.76 42.59 -14.35
C VAL A 14 -9.40 41.69 -13.16
N TRP A 15 -9.96 41.95 -11.98
CA TRP A 15 -9.77 41.09 -10.80
C TRP A 15 -10.41 39.71 -10.92
N VAL A 16 -11.55 39.60 -11.61
CA VAL A 16 -12.22 38.31 -11.86
C VAL A 16 -11.46 37.48 -12.91
N ILE A 17 -10.80 38.12 -13.87
CA ILE A 17 -10.00 37.45 -14.91
C ILE A 17 -8.61 37.03 -14.39
N LEU A 18 -8.13 37.68 -13.31
CA LEU A 18 -6.90 37.33 -12.58
C LEU A 18 -7.13 36.43 -11.37
N SER A 19 -8.33 35.86 -11.22
CA SER A 19 -8.51 34.76 -10.29
C SER A 19 -7.56 33.66 -10.75
N PRO A 20 -6.56 33.24 -9.95
CA PRO A 20 -6.07 31.89 -10.14
C PRO A 20 -7.31 31.06 -9.90
N VAL A 21 -7.83 30.47 -10.97
CA VAL A 21 -8.67 29.29 -10.88
C VAL A 21 -8.05 28.49 -9.76
N TRP A 22 -8.77 28.38 -8.64
CA TRP A 22 -8.38 27.51 -7.56
C TRP A 22 -8.43 26.14 -8.20
N ALA A 23 -7.31 25.74 -8.82
CA ALA A 23 -7.08 24.41 -9.26
C ALA A 23 -7.11 23.63 -7.97
N VAL A 24 -8.29 23.07 -7.68
CA VAL A 24 -8.45 22.03 -6.69
C VAL A 24 -7.52 20.94 -7.18
N VAL A 25 -6.31 20.90 -6.60
CA VAL A 25 -5.41 19.77 -6.74
C VAL A 25 -6.14 18.66 -5.99
N ASP A 26 -6.78 17.79 -6.75
CA ASP A 26 -7.46 16.63 -6.19
C ASP A 26 -6.36 15.72 -5.60
N SER A 27 -6.29 15.66 -4.27
CA SER A 27 -5.27 14.90 -3.54
C SER A 27 -5.72 13.45 -3.32
N ASP A 28 -6.88 13.06 -3.84
CA ASP A 28 -7.56 11.80 -3.54
C ASP A 28 -6.91 10.56 -4.19
N ASP A 29 -5.84 10.72 -4.98
CA ASP A 29 -5.12 9.62 -5.62
C ASP A 29 -4.09 8.90 -4.71
N VAL A 30 -3.81 9.43 -3.51
CA VAL A 30 -2.81 8.86 -2.58
C VAL A 30 -3.48 8.07 -1.47
N ILE A 31 -3.18 6.77 -1.39
CA ILE A 31 -3.65 5.92 -0.29
C ILE A 31 -3.06 6.38 1.06
N THR A 32 -3.91 6.60 2.04
CA THR A 32 -3.49 6.92 3.41
C THR A 32 -3.11 5.68 4.20
N LEU A 33 -2.38 5.87 5.31
CA LEU A 33 -2.04 4.77 6.21
C LEU A 33 -3.30 4.10 6.79
N ASP A 34 -4.31 4.88 7.17
CA ASP A 34 -5.53 4.38 7.79
C ASP A 34 -6.37 3.55 6.80
N GLU A 35 -6.45 3.98 5.54
CA GLU A 35 -7.10 3.20 4.48
C GLU A 35 -6.36 1.89 4.21
N GLN A 36 -5.03 1.94 4.15
CA GLN A 36 -4.20 0.75 3.99
C GLN A 36 -4.38 -0.23 5.17
N ILE A 37 -4.44 0.27 6.41
CA ILE A 37 -4.73 -0.52 7.62
C ILE A 37 -6.13 -1.13 7.54
N TYR A 38 -7.13 -0.35 7.10
CA TYR A 38 -8.51 -0.83 6.95
C TYR A 38 -8.57 -2.01 5.99
N MET A 39 -7.92 -1.90 4.83
CA MET A 39 -7.90 -2.94 3.80
C MET A 39 -7.24 -4.24 4.28
N VAL A 40 -6.10 -4.12 4.97
CA VAL A 40 -5.40 -5.29 5.57
C VAL A 40 -6.25 -5.94 6.65
N THR A 41 -6.87 -5.13 7.52
CA THR A 41 -7.72 -5.63 8.60
C THR A 41 -8.96 -6.34 8.06
N GLN A 42 -9.55 -5.80 6.98
CA GLN A 42 -10.67 -6.45 6.30
C GLN A 42 -10.26 -7.79 5.69
N ALA A 43 -9.10 -7.85 5.03
CA ALA A 43 -8.55 -9.10 4.49
C ALA A 43 -8.30 -10.15 5.59
N GLN A 44 -7.74 -9.73 6.73
CA GLN A 44 -7.55 -10.60 7.89
C GLN A 44 -8.87 -11.18 8.40
N ARG A 45 -9.91 -10.35 8.56
CA ARG A 45 -11.24 -10.83 9.00
C ARG A 45 -11.82 -11.85 8.03
N ASN A 46 -11.72 -11.58 6.72
CA ASN A 46 -12.19 -12.49 5.68
C ASN A 46 -11.44 -13.84 5.73
N CYS A 47 -10.12 -13.81 5.92
CA CYS A 47 -9.32 -15.01 6.10
C CYS A 47 -9.76 -15.81 7.33
N GLN A 48 -9.96 -15.13 8.47
CA GLN A 48 -10.35 -15.79 9.70
C GLN A 48 -11.71 -16.48 9.57
N MET A 49 -12.67 -15.83 8.92
CA MET A 49 -13.97 -16.46 8.62
C MET A 49 -13.81 -17.71 7.74
N GLY A 50 -12.96 -17.64 6.70
CA GLY A 50 -12.68 -18.77 5.83
C GLY A 50 -12.01 -19.95 6.54
N ILE A 51 -11.01 -19.69 7.39
CA ILE A 51 -10.32 -20.71 8.19
C ILE A 51 -11.31 -21.36 9.16
N ASN A 52 -12.09 -20.55 9.89
CA ASN A 52 -13.08 -21.05 10.84
C ASN A 52 -14.11 -21.95 10.14
N ALA A 53 -14.65 -21.52 9.00
CA ALA A 53 -15.60 -22.32 8.23
C ALA A 53 -15.01 -23.68 7.77
N GLN A 54 -13.74 -23.71 7.39
CA GLN A 54 -13.04 -24.96 7.02
C GLN A 54 -12.82 -25.90 8.21
N ILE A 55 -12.61 -25.36 9.42
CA ILE A 55 -12.47 -26.15 10.64
C ILE A 55 -13.83 -26.79 11.01
N PHE A 56 -14.90 -26.00 11.03
CA PHE A 56 -16.24 -26.50 11.38
C PHE A 56 -16.83 -27.44 10.32
N GLY A 57 -16.47 -27.27 9.04
CA GLY A 57 -16.91 -28.14 7.95
C GLY A 57 -16.22 -29.51 7.87
N LYS A 58 -15.15 -29.75 8.62
CA LYS A 58 -14.30 -30.96 8.47
C LYS A 58 -14.11 -31.74 9.77
N GLN A 59 -15.20 -32.29 10.31
CA GLN A 59 -15.16 -33.39 11.30
C GLN A 59 -14.85 -34.77 10.65
N ARG A 60 -14.64 -34.85 9.32
CA ARG A 60 -14.47 -36.13 8.58
C ARG A 60 -13.24 -36.16 7.66
N ASP A 61 -12.05 -36.03 8.23
CA ASP A 61 -10.84 -36.36 7.46
C ASP A 61 -9.68 -36.77 8.39
N LEU A 62 -9.94 -37.74 9.27
CA LEU A 62 -8.98 -38.27 10.24
C LEU A 62 -7.92 -39.21 9.60
N MET A 63 -7.72 -39.17 8.28
CA MET A 63 -6.58 -39.81 7.60
C MET A 63 -5.86 -38.91 6.56
N ASN A 64 -6.36 -37.70 6.26
CA ASN A 64 -5.72 -36.72 5.35
C ASN A 64 -5.05 -35.54 6.09
N GLY A 65 -4.85 -35.66 7.40
CA GLY A 65 -4.37 -34.60 8.31
C GLY A 65 -2.87 -34.29 8.26
N LEU A 66 -2.17 -34.61 7.16
CA LEU A 66 -0.71 -34.43 7.04
C LEU A 66 -0.30 -33.11 6.36
N GLY A 67 -1.25 -32.29 5.92
CA GLY A 67 -0.96 -31.02 5.23
C GLY A 67 -0.82 -29.82 6.17
N CYS A 68 -0.10 -28.79 5.71
CA CYS A 68 0.04 -27.54 6.44
C CYS A 68 -1.31 -26.82 6.58
N PRO A 69 -1.63 -26.32 7.80
CA PRO A 69 -2.90 -25.65 8.05
C PRO A 69 -2.97 -24.30 7.32
N PRO A 70 -4.18 -23.85 6.95
CA PRO A 70 -4.34 -22.51 6.42
C PRO A 70 -4.09 -21.49 7.54
N GLU A 71 -3.37 -20.41 7.25
CA GLU A 71 -3.04 -19.39 8.26
C GLU A 71 -2.90 -17.99 7.67
N TRP A 72 -3.13 -16.99 8.52
CA TRP A 72 -2.87 -15.59 8.21
C TRP A 72 -1.49 -15.21 8.71
N ASP A 73 -0.63 -14.70 7.82
CA ASP A 73 0.75 -14.32 8.17
C ASP A 73 0.95 -12.81 8.39
N GLY A 74 -0.13 -12.03 8.35
CA GLY A 74 -0.10 -10.57 8.43
C GLY A 74 -0.40 -9.88 7.09
N LEU A 75 -0.27 -10.60 5.97
CA LEU A 75 -0.49 -10.04 4.62
C LEU A 75 -1.38 -10.93 3.75
N ILE A 76 -1.16 -12.24 3.81
CA ILE A 76 -1.77 -13.23 2.93
C ILE A 76 -2.48 -14.29 3.75
N CYS A 77 -3.66 -14.69 3.27
CA CYS A 77 -4.36 -15.87 3.76
C CYS A 77 -3.83 -17.10 3.03
N TRP A 78 -2.93 -17.84 3.66
CA TRP A 78 -2.34 -19.02 3.04
C TRP A 78 -3.34 -20.18 3.04
N PRO A 79 -3.56 -20.85 1.89
CA PRO A 79 -4.39 -22.04 1.83
C PRO A 79 -3.68 -23.23 2.46
N ARG A 80 -4.40 -24.35 2.62
CA ARG A 80 -3.78 -25.63 3.00
C ARG A 80 -2.73 -26.03 1.98
N GLY A 81 -1.57 -26.47 2.47
CA GLY A 81 -0.50 -27.05 1.65
C GLY A 81 -0.41 -28.56 1.84
N ALA A 82 -0.16 -29.33 0.78
CA ALA A 82 0.21 -30.73 0.92
C ALA A 82 1.65 -30.88 1.45
N PRO A 83 2.00 -31.99 2.12
CA PRO A 83 3.38 -32.27 2.52
C PRO A 83 4.36 -32.08 1.36
N ASN A 84 5.52 -31.50 1.64
CA ASN A 84 6.58 -31.23 0.65
C ASN A 84 6.17 -30.37 -0.56
N GLN A 85 5.04 -29.67 -0.49
CA GLN A 85 4.57 -28.79 -1.55
C GLN A 85 5.11 -27.36 -1.42
N LEU A 86 5.45 -26.74 -2.55
CA LEU A 86 5.59 -25.30 -2.66
C LEU A 86 4.23 -24.68 -3.01
N VAL A 87 3.65 -23.99 -2.04
CA VAL A 87 2.38 -23.25 -2.20
C VAL A 87 2.71 -21.88 -2.78
N SER A 88 2.02 -21.52 -3.86
CA SER A 88 2.19 -20.22 -4.53
C SER A 88 0.84 -19.53 -4.62
N VAL A 89 0.81 -18.25 -4.28
CA VAL A 89 -0.41 -17.43 -4.22
C VAL A 89 -0.13 -16.06 -4.84
N PRO A 90 -1.11 -15.44 -5.53
CA PRO A 90 -0.91 -14.09 -6.07
C PRO A 90 -0.62 -13.09 -4.97
N CYS A 91 0.23 -12.10 -5.28
CA CYS A 91 0.49 -10.99 -4.38
C CYS A 91 -0.83 -10.27 -4.02
N PRO A 92 -1.05 -9.91 -2.74
CA PRO A 92 -2.31 -9.36 -2.28
C PRO A 92 -2.64 -8.03 -2.96
N LYS A 93 -3.89 -7.90 -3.43
CA LYS A 93 -4.39 -6.66 -4.05
C LYS A 93 -4.65 -5.56 -3.04
N HIS A 94 -4.83 -5.90 -1.77
CA HIS A 94 -5.07 -4.95 -0.68
C HIS A 94 -3.78 -4.26 -0.18
N ILE A 95 -2.61 -4.56 -0.74
CA ILE A 95 -1.35 -3.86 -0.45
C ILE A 95 -0.97 -3.03 -1.67
N TYR A 96 -1.07 -1.70 -1.55
CA TYR A 96 -0.94 -0.80 -2.70
C TYR A 96 0.43 -0.88 -3.41
N ASP A 97 1.53 -0.94 -2.66
CA ASP A 97 2.89 -0.89 -3.21
C ASP A 97 3.38 -2.24 -3.80
N PHE A 98 2.54 -3.27 -3.81
CA PHE A 98 2.95 -4.60 -4.29
C PHE A 98 2.82 -4.76 -5.79
N ASN A 99 3.69 -5.59 -6.36
CA ASN A 99 3.51 -6.09 -7.70
C ASN A 99 2.39 -7.12 -7.76
N HIS A 100 1.18 -6.68 -8.13
CA HIS A 100 -0.01 -7.53 -8.21
C HIS A 100 0.05 -8.62 -9.30
N GLN A 101 1.05 -8.61 -10.18
CA GLN A 101 1.28 -9.66 -11.17
C GLN A 101 2.21 -10.77 -10.67
N GLY A 102 2.90 -10.55 -9.54
CA GLY A 102 3.81 -11.51 -8.94
C GLY A 102 3.12 -12.57 -8.08
N LEU A 103 3.92 -13.55 -7.65
CA LEU A 103 3.53 -14.60 -6.73
C LEU A 103 4.33 -14.53 -5.43
N ALA A 104 3.65 -14.80 -4.31
CA ALA A 104 4.29 -15.11 -3.05
C ALA A 104 4.36 -16.63 -2.89
N HIS A 105 5.45 -17.12 -2.28
CA HIS A 105 5.68 -18.56 -2.12
C HIS A 105 5.88 -18.97 -0.67
N ARG A 106 5.39 -20.16 -0.32
CA ARG A 106 5.57 -20.78 0.99
C ARG A 106 5.77 -22.27 0.85
N ARG A 107 6.63 -22.87 1.68
CA ARG A 107 6.92 -24.31 1.61
C ARG A 107 6.31 -25.04 2.80
N CYS A 108 5.51 -26.05 2.49
CA CYS A 108 5.01 -27.00 3.48
C CYS A 108 6.03 -28.12 3.68
N GLY A 109 6.42 -28.37 4.93
CA GLY A 109 7.32 -29.47 5.28
C GLY A 109 6.62 -30.83 5.21
N GLU A 110 7.41 -31.90 5.25
CA GLU A 110 6.90 -33.28 5.24
C GLU A 110 6.07 -33.60 6.50
N SER A 111 6.39 -32.97 7.62
CA SER A 111 5.68 -33.09 8.90
C SER A 111 4.29 -32.42 8.91
N GLY A 112 3.87 -31.79 7.81
CA GLY A 112 2.61 -31.05 7.77
C GLY A 112 2.66 -29.70 8.49
N THR A 113 3.85 -29.14 8.66
CA THR A 113 4.07 -27.83 9.26
C THR A 113 4.80 -26.90 8.29
N TRP A 114 4.46 -25.62 8.32
CA TRP A 114 5.15 -24.61 7.52
C TRP A 114 6.61 -24.53 7.93
N ILE A 115 7.51 -24.50 6.95
CA ILE A 115 8.95 -24.35 7.22
C ILE A 115 9.19 -23.06 7.98
N GLN A 116 9.94 -23.12 9.06
CA GLN A 116 10.28 -21.98 9.90
C GLN A 116 11.67 -21.44 9.53
N VAL A 117 11.86 -20.14 9.70
CA VAL A 117 13.17 -19.51 9.75
C VAL A 117 13.75 -19.72 11.15
N PRO A 118 14.86 -20.47 11.32
CA PRO A 118 15.36 -20.89 12.63
C PRO A 118 15.65 -19.73 13.60
N GLU A 119 16.06 -18.59 13.06
CA GLU A 119 16.46 -17.41 13.84
C GLU A 119 15.26 -16.61 14.38
N LEU A 120 14.10 -16.69 13.72
CA LEU A 120 12.94 -15.84 14.01
C LEU A 120 11.74 -16.59 14.60
N ASN A 121 11.77 -17.93 14.64
CA ASN A 121 10.61 -18.77 15.01
C ASN A 121 9.33 -18.34 14.26
N ARG A 122 9.50 -17.96 12.99
CA ARG A 122 8.42 -17.55 12.09
C ARG A 122 8.47 -18.40 10.85
N ALA A 123 7.29 -18.72 10.34
CA ALA A 123 7.18 -19.47 9.11
C ALA A 123 7.77 -18.65 7.95
N TRP A 124 8.63 -19.30 7.18
CA TRP A 124 9.29 -18.75 6.01
C TRP A 124 8.27 -18.49 4.90
N ALA A 125 8.39 -17.35 4.24
CA ALA A 125 7.67 -17.01 3.02
C ALA A 125 8.57 -16.17 2.12
N ASN A 126 8.45 -16.35 0.81
CA ASN A 126 9.17 -15.57 -0.19
C ASN A 126 8.23 -14.55 -0.85
N TYR A 127 8.57 -13.28 -0.71
CA TYR A 127 7.86 -12.12 -1.25
C TYR A 127 8.64 -11.39 -2.36
N SER A 128 9.71 -12.00 -2.90
CA SER A 128 10.61 -11.35 -3.86
C SER A 128 9.89 -10.78 -5.08
N GLU A 129 8.92 -11.51 -5.65
CA GLU A 129 8.17 -11.04 -6.81
C GLU A 129 7.20 -9.89 -6.48
N CYS A 130 6.72 -9.82 -5.24
CA CYS A 130 5.81 -8.77 -4.78
C CYS A 130 6.53 -7.43 -4.54
N LEU A 131 7.82 -7.44 -4.19
CA LEU A 131 8.57 -6.25 -3.77
C LEU A 131 9.26 -5.49 -4.93
N MET A 132 9.05 -5.90 -6.19
CA MET A 132 9.80 -5.41 -7.35
C MET A 132 9.70 -3.89 -7.60
N PHE A 133 8.65 -3.21 -7.15
CA PHE A 133 8.47 -1.77 -7.35
C PHE A 133 9.14 -0.90 -6.27
N ASN A 134 9.52 -1.48 -5.12
CA ASN A 134 10.10 -0.75 -3.99
C ASN A 134 11.62 -0.60 -4.09
N SER A 135 12.14 -0.26 -5.27
CA SER A 135 13.57 -0.07 -5.46
C SER A 135 14.05 1.20 -4.72
N PRO A 136 14.99 1.10 -3.76
CA PRO A 136 15.42 2.22 -2.92
C PRO A 136 16.00 3.40 -3.73
N GLY A 137 16.50 3.13 -4.94
CA GLY A 137 17.05 4.14 -5.84
C GLY A 137 16.04 5.22 -6.29
N LYS A 138 14.76 4.88 -6.48
CA LYS A 138 13.74 5.86 -6.91
C LYS A 138 13.39 6.85 -5.80
N LYS A 139 13.15 6.34 -4.57
CA LYS A 139 12.86 7.19 -3.40
C LYS A 139 13.98 8.17 -3.10
N LEU A 140 15.24 7.76 -3.23
CA LEU A 140 16.40 8.63 -3.01
C LEU A 140 16.49 9.77 -4.04
N GLN A 141 16.14 9.48 -5.30
CA GLN A 141 16.16 10.49 -6.36
C GLN A 141 15.09 11.57 -6.14
N ASP A 142 13.88 11.16 -5.79
CA ASP A 142 12.76 12.08 -5.56
C ASP A 142 13.04 13.04 -4.39
N GLN A 143 13.55 12.51 -3.27
CA GLN A 143 13.90 13.33 -2.09
C GLN A 143 14.92 14.42 -2.41
N ASN A 144 15.94 14.11 -3.22
CA ASN A 144 16.95 15.09 -3.62
C ASN A 144 16.37 16.22 -4.48
N VAL A 145 15.35 15.95 -5.30
CA VAL A 145 14.67 16.95 -6.11
C VAL A 145 13.81 17.87 -5.23
N PHE A 146 13.06 17.30 -4.29
CA PHE A 146 12.22 18.07 -3.37
C PHE A 146 13.04 19.02 -2.49
N GLU A 147 14.19 18.58 -1.98
CA GLU A 147 15.07 19.44 -1.17
C GLU A 147 15.63 20.63 -1.99
N ARG A 148 15.99 20.40 -3.26
CA ARG A 148 16.45 21.51 -4.12
C ARG A 148 15.35 22.53 -4.38
N LEU A 149 14.15 22.07 -4.69
CA LEU A 149 12.98 22.94 -4.89
C LEU A 149 12.68 23.73 -3.62
N ARG A 150 12.80 23.08 -2.44
CA ARG A 150 12.61 23.71 -1.13
C ARG A 150 13.50 24.92 -0.91
N VAL A 151 14.79 24.79 -1.20
CA VAL A 151 15.73 25.90 -1.09
C VAL A 151 15.35 27.04 -2.02
N ILE A 152 15.07 26.74 -3.30
CA ILE A 152 14.77 27.75 -4.32
C ILE A 152 13.55 28.59 -3.92
N TYR A 153 12.43 27.94 -3.58
CA TYR A 153 11.21 28.69 -3.25
C TYR A 153 11.39 29.45 -1.93
N THR A 154 12.05 28.85 -0.93
CA THR A 154 12.19 29.48 0.39
C THR A 154 13.05 30.74 0.30
N VAL A 155 14.17 30.67 -0.42
CA VAL A 155 15.02 31.83 -0.68
C VAL A 155 14.25 32.89 -1.48
N GLY A 156 13.55 32.49 -2.55
CA GLY A 156 12.77 33.40 -3.39
C GLY A 156 11.66 34.14 -2.62
N TYR A 157 10.89 33.43 -1.79
CA TYR A 157 9.84 34.04 -0.97
C TYR A 157 10.42 34.92 0.15
N SER A 158 11.53 34.52 0.78
CA SER A 158 12.17 35.34 1.83
C SER A 158 12.70 36.68 1.29
N ALA A 159 13.33 36.67 0.12
CA ALA A 159 13.80 37.89 -0.55
C ALA A 159 12.64 38.80 -0.95
N SER A 160 11.55 38.22 -1.46
CA SER A 160 10.35 38.96 -1.87
C SER A 160 9.60 39.58 -0.68
N LEU A 161 9.66 38.95 0.49
CA LEU A 161 9.04 39.46 1.72
C LEU A 161 9.83 40.60 2.37
N ALA A 162 11.15 40.64 2.17
CA ALA A 162 12.03 41.64 2.73
C ALA A 162 12.15 42.93 1.89
N ALA A 163 11.73 42.88 0.62
CA ALA A 163 11.73 44.02 -0.32
C ALA A 163 10.44 44.83 -0.22
#